data_AF-A0A494ZI96-F1
#
_entry.id   AF-A0A494ZI96-F1
#
_cell.length_a   1.000
_cell.length_b   1.000
_cell.length_c   1.000
_cell.angle_alpha   90.00
_cell.angle_beta   90.00
_cell.angle_gamma   90.00
#
_symmetry.space_group_name_H-M   'P 1'
#
loop_
_entity.id
_entity.type
_entity.pdbx_description
1 polymer ?
#
loop_
_entity_poly.entity_id
_entity_poly.type
_entity_poly.pdbx_seq_one_letter_code
_entity_poly.pdbx_strand_id
1 'polypeptide(L)'
;MSMELTYHRKGDYLFPNLTIEETEVNIGKYGMLRRTFLKEHKNSLYQSLLLTGKLNRHLEEIEKAALERLEIQMKKLLEQNPAPSKEVNPMEWTAHMNSLTAIVEESILTELVYS
;
A
#
# COMPACT_ATOMS: atom_id res chain seq x y z
N MET A 1 2.82 -4.63 30.21
CA MET A 1 2.94 -3.16 30.27
C MET A 1 1.54 -2.62 30.49
N SER A 2 1.30 -1.91 31.58
CA SER A 2 0.02 -1.25 31.87
C SER A 2 -0.07 0.04 31.06
N MET A 3 -1.12 0.22 30.23
CA MET A 3 -1.43 1.53 29.67
C MET A 3 -1.84 2.45 30.81
N GLU A 4 -1.08 3.52 31.07
CA GLU A 4 -1.50 4.60 31.97
C GLU A 4 -2.60 5.40 31.27
N LEU A 5 -3.84 5.19 31.70
CA LEU A 5 -4.98 5.92 31.14
C LEU A 5 -5.01 7.33 31.75
N THR A 6 -4.72 8.35 30.94
CA THR A 6 -4.85 9.76 31.34
C THR A 6 -6.25 10.28 31.03
N TYR A 7 -6.72 11.29 31.75
CA TYR A 7 -8.07 11.83 31.61
C TYR A 7 -8.06 13.35 31.49
N HIS A 8 -9.05 13.92 30.80
CA HIS A 8 -9.35 15.35 30.81
C HIS A 8 -10.77 15.62 31.32
N ARG A 9 -10.96 16.72 32.05
CA ARG A 9 -12.27 17.07 32.62
C ARG A 9 -13.08 17.93 31.66
N LYS A 10 -14.34 17.55 31.43
CA LYS A 10 -15.32 18.34 30.68
C LYS A 10 -16.63 18.43 31.48
N GLY A 11 -16.88 19.59 32.08
CA GLY A 11 -17.93 19.76 33.08
C GLY A 11 -17.63 18.94 34.33
N ASP A 12 -18.60 18.13 34.76
CA ASP A 12 -18.49 17.25 35.93
C ASP A 12 -17.93 15.85 35.59
N TYR A 13 -17.62 15.59 34.32
CA TYR A 13 -17.17 14.28 33.84
C TYR A 13 -15.68 14.28 33.47
N LEU A 14 -15.02 13.16 33.74
CA LEU A 14 -13.66 12.85 33.27
C LEU A 14 -13.75 11.95 32.04
N PHE A 15 -13.22 12.43 30.92
CA PHE A 15 -13.11 11.68 29.68
C PHE A 15 -11.70 11.10 29.55
N PRO A 16 -11.54 9.82 29.23
CA PRO A 16 -10.22 9.24 28.98
C PRO A 16 -9.61 9.86 27.72
N ASN A 17 -8.31 10.14 27.77
CA ASN A 17 -7.52 10.63 26.65
C ASN A 17 -7.18 9.46 25.72
N LEU A 18 -8.18 9.03 24.95
CA LEU A 18 -8.00 8.00 23.93
C LEU A 18 -7.44 8.66 22.67
N THR A 19 -6.12 8.58 22.50
CA THR A 19 -5.45 8.98 21.27
C THR A 19 -4.88 7.75 20.59
N ILE A 20 -5.00 7.71 19.26
CA ILE A 20 -4.30 6.72 18.44
C ILE A 20 -3.03 7.42 17.99
N GLU A 21 -1.88 6.97 18.48
CA GLU A 21 -0.59 7.43 17.98
C GLU A 21 -0.34 6.82 16.60
N GLU A 22 -0.85 7.48 15.55
CA GLU A 22 -0.50 7.15 14.17
C GLU A 22 0.43 8.23 13.61
N THR A 23 1.66 7.82 13.29
CA THR A 23 2.59 8.64 12.51
C THR A 23 2.03 8.80 11.10
N GLU A 24 1.96 10.03 10.59
CA GLU A 24 1.68 10.24 9.18
C GLU A 24 2.79 9.62 8.33
N VAL A 25 2.42 8.67 7.48
CA VAL A 25 3.32 8.03 6.53
C VAL A 25 2.95 8.47 5.13
N ASN A 26 3.95 8.88 4.36
CA ASN A 26 3.78 9.10 2.92
C ASN A 26 3.77 7.74 2.21
N ILE A 27 2.58 7.29 1.84
CA ILE A 27 2.35 5.98 1.22
C ILE A 27 2.20 6.15 -0.29
N GLY A 28 2.86 5.29 -1.06
CA GLY A 28 2.82 5.29 -2.52
C GLY A 28 1.51 4.74 -3.12
N LYS A 29 1.56 4.44 -4.43
CA LYS A 29 0.38 4.04 -5.23
C LYS A 29 -0.32 2.81 -4.64
N TYR A 30 0.41 1.76 -4.29
CA TYR A 30 -0.17 0.47 -3.91
C TYR A 30 -0.78 0.51 -2.51
N GLY A 31 -0.11 1.17 -1.57
CA GLY A 31 -0.68 1.37 -0.24
C GLY A 31 -1.91 2.29 -0.27
N MET A 32 -1.95 3.32 -1.13
CA MET A 32 -3.16 4.14 -1.35
C MET A 32 -4.34 3.31 -1.89
N LEU A 33 -4.08 2.44 -2.87
CA LEU A 33 -5.09 1.54 -3.41
C LEU A 33 -5.57 0.54 -2.35
N ARG A 34 -4.65 -0.04 -1.56
CA ARG A 34 -5.01 -0.97 -0.49
C ARG A 34 -5.85 -0.28 0.58
N ARG A 35 -5.52 0.95 0.96
CA ARG A 35 -6.29 1.74 1.92
C ARG A 35 -7.72 1.94 1.44
N THR A 36 -7.88 2.32 0.18
CA THR A 36 -9.20 2.53 -0.46
C THR A 36 -10.00 1.24 -0.46
N PHE A 37 -9.39 0.14 -0.92
CA PHE A 37 -10.03 -1.17 -0.94
C PHE A 37 -10.45 -1.65 0.45
N LEU A 38 -9.58 -1.52 1.46
CA LEU A 38 -9.90 -1.90 2.83
C LEU A 38 -11.09 -1.09 3.36
N LYS A 39 -11.14 0.20 3.08
CA LYS A 39 -12.23 1.07 3.53
C LYS A 39 -13.57 0.73 2.85
N GLU A 40 -13.56 0.46 1.55
CA GLU A 40 -14.78 0.26 0.75
C GLU A 40 -15.31 -1.17 0.79
N HIS A 41 -14.41 -2.16 0.81
CA HIS A 41 -14.76 -3.57 0.64
C HIS A 41 -14.45 -4.44 1.87
N LYS A 42 -13.56 -4.00 2.77
CA LYS A 42 -13.17 -4.74 3.97
C LYS A 42 -13.21 -3.88 5.25
N ASN A 43 -14.29 -3.12 5.41
CA ASN A 43 -14.40 -2.11 6.46
C ASN A 43 -14.11 -2.67 7.87
N SER A 44 -14.54 -3.90 8.20
CA SER A 44 -14.23 -4.52 9.49
C SER A 44 -12.72 -4.64 9.77
N LEU A 45 -11.94 -5.04 8.76
CA LEU A 45 -10.48 -5.12 8.87
C LEU A 45 -9.86 -3.73 8.94
N TYR A 46 -10.33 -2.79 8.12
CA TYR A 46 -9.90 -1.39 8.16
C TYR A 46 -10.05 -0.79 9.56
N GLN A 47 -11.23 -0.91 10.16
CA GLN A 47 -11.50 -0.40 11.51
C GLN A 47 -10.62 -1.08 12.56
N SER A 48 -10.43 -2.40 12.47
CA SER A 48 -9.55 -3.11 13.39
C SER A 48 -8.09 -2.61 13.31
N LEU A 49 -7.58 -2.36 12.11
CA LEU A 49 -6.22 -1.86 11.92
C LEU A 49 -6.08 -0.42 12.41
N LEU A 50 -7.06 0.43 12.11
CA LEU A 50 -7.10 1.83 12.55
C LEU A 50 -7.14 1.93 14.07
N LEU A 51 -8.07 1.23 14.72
CA LEU A 51 -8.23 1.27 16.18
C LEU A 51 -7.04 0.68 16.94
N THR A 52 -6.26 -0.18 16.30
CA THR A 52 -5.03 -0.75 16.89
C THR A 52 -3.77 0.04 16.53
N GLY A 53 -3.88 1.13 15.76
CA GLY A 53 -2.74 1.93 15.30
C GLY A 53 -1.81 1.18 14.34
N LYS A 54 -2.29 0.11 13.68
CA LYS A 54 -1.51 -0.75 12.79
C LYS A 54 -1.72 -0.47 11.31
N LEU A 55 -2.63 0.45 10.97
CA LEU A 55 -3.02 0.70 9.58
C LEU A 55 -1.83 1.17 8.75
N ASN A 56 -1.09 2.19 9.22
CA ASN A 56 0.01 2.75 8.43
C ASN A 56 1.11 1.73 8.17
N ARG A 57 1.51 0.95 9.19
CA ARG A 57 2.46 -0.15 9.04
C ARG A 57 1.99 -1.20 8.03
N HIS A 58 0.71 -1.60 8.09
CA HIS A 58 0.14 -2.55 7.11
C HIS A 58 0.25 -2.01 5.68
N LEU A 59 -0.04 -0.73 5.47
CA LEU A 59 0.02 -0.10 4.15
C LEU A 59 1.46 0.05 3.64
N GLU A 60 2.43 0.34 4.52
CA GLU A 60 3.87 0.33 4.20
C GLU A 60 4.37 -1.06 3.79
N GLU A 61 3.97 -2.10 4.52
CA GLU A 61 4.33 -3.48 4.21
C GLU A 61 3.80 -3.90 2.83
N ILE A 62 2.57 -3.50 2.49
CA ILE A 62 1.98 -3.74 1.16
C ILE A 62 2.70 -2.95 0.08
N GLU A 63 3.01 -1.67 0.30
CA GLU A 63 3.76 -0.84 -0.66
C GLU A 63 5.13 -1.47 -0.95
N LYS A 64 5.87 -1.83 0.10
CA LYS A 64 7.19 -2.45 -0.03
C LYS A 64 7.11 -3.78 -0.79
N ALA A 65 6.16 -4.65 -0.44
CA ALA A 65 5.98 -5.93 -1.09
C ALA A 65 5.60 -5.77 -2.58
N ALA A 66 4.78 -4.78 -2.91
CA ALA A 66 4.39 -4.47 -4.27
C ALA A 66 5.59 -3.99 -5.12
N LEU A 67 6.40 -3.06 -4.58
CA LEU A 67 7.58 -2.55 -5.28
C LEU A 67 8.64 -3.64 -5.51
N GLU A 68 8.92 -4.46 -4.49
CA GLU A 68 9.86 -5.58 -4.60
C GLU A 68 9.38 -6.59 -5.66
N ARG A 69 8.08 -6.92 -5.65
CA ARG A 69 7.50 -7.82 -6.65
C ARG A 69 7.57 -7.23 -8.05
N LEU A 70 7.31 -5.93 -8.18
CA LEU A 70 7.39 -5.24 -9.46
C LEU A 70 8.80 -5.33 -10.04
N GLU A 71 9.82 -5.05 -9.24
CA GLU A 71 11.22 -5.10 -9.66
C GLU A 71 11.61 -6.52 -10.11
N ILE A 72 11.32 -7.53 -9.28
CA ILE A 72 11.67 -8.93 -9.55
C ILE A 72 10.96 -9.45 -10.81
N GLN A 73 9.65 -9.21 -10.93
CA GLN A 73 8.87 -9.69 -12.08
C GLN A 73 9.26 -8.96 -13.37
N MET A 74 9.47 -7.63 -13.32
CA MET A 74 9.92 -6.86 -14.48
C MET A 74 11.27 -7.36 -14.99
N LYS A 75 12.22 -7.62 -14.09
CA LYS A 75 13.53 -8.17 -14.46
C LYS A 75 13.39 -9.52 -15.18
N LYS A 76 12.60 -10.44 -14.61
CA LYS A 76 12.34 -11.75 -15.21
C LYS A 76 11.66 -11.64 -16.58
N LEU A 77 10.69 -10.76 -16.74
CA LEU A 77 9.99 -10.55 -18.00
C LEU A 77 10.91 -9.94 -19.06
N LEU A 78 11.80 -9.02 -18.69
CA LEU A 78 12.77 -8.44 -19.61
C LEU A 78 13.86 -9.42 -20.03
N GLU A 79 14.25 -10.37 -19.17
CA GLU A 79 15.14 -11.48 -19.54
C GLU A 79 14.50 -12.39 -20.60
N GLN A 80 13.18 -12.60 -20.54
CA GLN A 80 12.44 -13.45 -21.48
C GLN A 80 12.02 -12.71 -22.75
N ASN A 81 11.69 -11.43 -22.64
CA ASN A 81 11.17 -10.58 -23.69
C ASN A 81 11.90 -9.23 -23.68
N PRO A 82 13.12 -9.17 -24.24
CA PRO A 82 13.96 -7.98 -24.18
C PRO A 82 13.31 -6.80 -24.91
N ALA A 83 13.47 -5.61 -24.35
CA ALA A 83 12.91 -4.40 -24.94
C ALA A 83 13.63 -4.04 -26.26
N PRO A 84 12.90 -3.49 -27.26
CA PRO A 84 13.50 -3.03 -28.51
C PRO A 84 14.46 -1.85 -28.27
N SER A 85 15.28 -1.47 -29.25
CA SER A 85 16.19 -0.33 -29.08
C SER A 85 15.42 0.98 -28.91
N LYS A 86 15.59 1.63 -27.76
CA LYS A 86 14.96 2.92 -27.45
C LYS A 86 15.42 4.05 -28.37
N GLU A 87 16.65 3.98 -28.88
CA GLU A 87 17.21 4.98 -29.79
C GLU A 87 16.62 4.89 -31.19
N VAL A 88 16.30 3.66 -31.64
CA VAL A 88 15.77 3.40 -32.98
C VAL A 88 14.25 3.54 -33.00
N ASN A 89 13.56 2.91 -32.05
CA ASN A 89 12.10 2.88 -31.98
C ASN A 89 11.60 3.28 -30.57
N PRO A 90 11.66 4.57 -30.21
CA PRO A 90 11.26 5.03 -28.87
C PRO A 90 9.80 4.73 -28.52
N MET A 91 8.89 4.82 -29.50
CA MET A 91 7.46 4.52 -29.30
C MET A 91 7.21 3.03 -29.03
N GLU A 92 7.88 2.16 -29.78
CA GLU A 92 7.77 0.71 -29.61
C GLU A 92 8.35 0.28 -28.25
N TRP A 93 9.49 0.87 -27.86
CA TRP A 93 10.08 0.65 -26.54
C TRP A 93 9.13 1.06 -25.42
N THR A 94 8.50 2.24 -25.51
CA THR A 94 7.53 2.69 -24.50
C THR A 94 6.31 1.77 -24.45
N ALA A 95 5.77 1.36 -25.61
CA ALA A 95 4.64 0.44 -25.67
C ALA A 95 4.98 -0.92 -25.03
N HIS A 96 6.17 -1.45 -25.32
CA HIS A 96 6.67 -2.71 -24.75
C HIS A 96 6.80 -2.63 -23.23
N MET A 97 7.49 -1.60 -22.73
CA MET A 97 7.68 -1.40 -21.30
C MET A 97 6.34 -1.25 -20.56
N ASN A 98 5.43 -0.43 -21.11
CA ASN A 98 4.10 -0.24 -20.53
C ASN A 98 3.29 -1.54 -20.51
N SER A 99 3.37 -2.35 -21.57
CA SER A 99 2.69 -3.64 -21.62
C SER A 99 3.20 -4.60 -20.54
N LEU A 100 4.52 -4.70 -20.36
CA LEU A 100 5.10 -5.54 -19.31
C LEU A 100 4.72 -5.03 -17.91
N THR A 101 4.81 -3.72 -17.69
CA THR A 101 4.40 -3.11 -16.43
C THR A 101 2.93 -3.38 -16.13
N ALA A 102 2.03 -3.26 -17.11
CA ALA A 102 0.60 -3.54 -16.90
C ALA A 102 0.34 -4.99 -16.46
N ILE A 103 1.03 -5.97 -17.06
CA ILE A 103 0.92 -7.40 -16.67
C ILE A 103 1.34 -7.60 -15.22
N VAL A 104 2.47 -7.00 -14.82
CA VAL A 104 3.01 -7.10 -13.46
C VAL A 104 2.09 -6.39 -12.46
N GLU A 105 1.61 -5.21 -12.80
CA GLU A 105 0.68 -4.45 -11.96
C GLU A 105 -0.62 -5.22 -11.72
N GLU A 106 -1.17 -5.90 -12.74
CA GLU A 106 -2.38 -6.71 -12.57
C GLU A 106 -2.19 -7.85 -11.56
N SER A 107 -1.06 -8.56 -11.61
CA SER A 107 -0.69 -9.57 -10.60
C SER A 107 -0.55 -8.95 -9.20
N ILE A 108 0.10 -7.79 -9.08
CA ILE A 108 0.24 -7.11 -7.78
C ILE A 108 -1.12 -6.69 -7.22
N LEU A 109 -2.00 -6.12 -8.06
CA LEU A 109 -3.31 -5.67 -7.64
C LEU A 109 -4.16 -6.83 -7.12
N THR A 110 -4.19 -7.94 -7.85
CA THR A 110 -4.99 -9.11 -7.50
C THR A 110 -4.46 -9.84 -6.26
N GLU A 111 -3.14 -9.99 -6.13
CA GLU A 111 -2.54 -10.79 -5.05
C GLU A 111 -2.30 -10.02 -3.75
N LEU A 112 -2.00 -8.72 -3.82
CA LEU A 112 -1.62 -7.91 -2.64
C LEU A 112 -2.66 -6.84 -2.30
N VAL A 113 -3.18 -6.13 -3.30
CA VAL A 113 -4.01 -4.93 -3.05
C VAL A 113 -5.47 -5.30 -2.80
N TYR A 114 -6.03 -6.23 -3.56
CA TYR A 114 -7.45 -6.60 -3.51
C TYR A 114 -7.71 -7.96 -2.83
N SER A 115 -6.67 -8.57 -2.26
CA SER A 115 -6.76 -9.85 -1.55
C SER A 115 -7.36 -9.77 -0.16
#